data_AF-A0A5E6SMV6-F1
#
_entry.id   AF-A0A5E6SMV6-F1
#
_cell.length_a   1.000
_cell.length_b   1.000
_cell.length_c   1.000
_cell.angle_alpha   90.00
_cell.angle_beta   90.00
_cell.angle_gamma   90.00
#
_symmetry.space_group_name_H-M   'P 1'
#
loop_
_entity.id
_entity.type
_entity.pdbx_description
1 polymer ?
#
loop_
_entity_poly.entity_id
_entity_poly.type
_entity_poly.pdbx_seq_one_letter_code
_entity_poly.pdbx_strand_id
1 'polypeptide(L)'
;MLAALDMHQDDAALPKRVSHHAINQHLRRPIQLASVLLCFYAAPSLADSRECERLRQAAPANPSVSQLRALGRCAMPQRPGEAVIYYQAAEARGDTGSRLPLADALEASGDSIAALAIWKTLADNEWTANARLTAARSALNADNAYLAYTYWKQAAPVTADDWALGAAIAQREFQVDQAMDYHREALKLQPRADRYYAAAVTAAQNRHLQQSTAWLAEAVRLAPEQPRYGADYGMRLARSEEEATRARSIPYLERATQAFPEDYRLGETLAWRYDEVANSAAARKELRRALDVEQALVDGDDVFGSLQARTYQQRQVHERLSRRDSITLSSTWAPAGMPSNNTLRDNRADGRGASQNVQLAMWDHALGDEPSRNARTFSVYARALFGASGRNDYAQTMGTGVGLRYKPFSSSDLNLYTELYHQRRIDDAHYGGLSLGQLISPSKGGDNYADLRGHAESSNDLLLRATNSLLDQGKWRSDWRAEEDEWDERFLYLDAAWWTRAGDHQWLSRYQRGHTWKLSGSVPQTLMPYGFLEFSNQQPDNQWRQDLRTGLGLRWQWWFDDDRYNAYRGSLKVRAEYQQSLGGNLYEHANGVLLGAELTI
;
A
#
# COMPACT_ATOMS: atom_id res chain seq x y z
N MET A 1 -0.49 10.86 -59.30
CA MET A 1 -1.62 11.79 -59.52
C MET A 1 -1.77 12.59 -58.23
N LEU A 2 -1.21 13.80 -58.18
CA LEU A 2 -1.93 15.09 -58.30
C LEU A 2 -2.93 15.27 -57.15
N ALA A 3 -2.97 16.33 -56.33
CA ALA A 3 -2.23 17.59 -56.20
C ALA A 3 -2.57 18.15 -54.79
N ALA A 4 -1.61 18.69 -54.05
CA ALA A 4 -1.53 20.10 -53.64
C ALA A 4 -2.85 20.84 -53.32
N LEU A 5 -3.02 21.23 -52.06
CA LEU A 5 -3.65 22.49 -51.66
C LEU A 5 -3.05 22.94 -50.31
N ASP A 6 -2.61 24.18 -50.31
CA ASP A 6 -1.84 24.87 -49.28
C ASP A 6 -2.73 25.92 -48.57
N MET A 7 -2.30 26.27 -47.36
CA MET A 7 -2.68 27.44 -46.54
C MET A 7 -4.10 27.57 -45.95
N HIS A 8 -4.20 27.36 -44.63
CA HIS A 8 -4.42 28.51 -43.73
C HIS A 8 -3.87 28.24 -42.31
N GLN A 9 -3.11 29.22 -41.83
CA GLN A 9 -2.60 29.34 -40.46
C GLN A 9 -3.77 29.62 -39.51
N ASP A 10 -3.81 28.91 -38.39
CA ASP A 10 -4.31 29.44 -37.12
C ASP A 10 -3.56 28.75 -35.97
N ASP A 11 -3.19 29.57 -34.99
CA ASP A 11 -2.25 29.29 -33.91
C ASP A 11 -2.66 28.10 -33.02
N ALA A 12 -1.82 27.06 -32.99
CA ALA A 12 -1.81 26.06 -31.93
C ALA A 12 -0.42 26.03 -31.28
N ALA A 13 -0.30 26.77 -30.18
CA ALA A 13 0.86 26.77 -29.32
C ALA A 13 1.24 25.33 -28.91
N LEU A 14 2.42 24.90 -29.34
CA LEU A 14 3.13 23.74 -28.82
C LEU A 14 3.12 23.78 -27.28
N PRO A 15 2.71 22.71 -26.56
CA PRO A 15 2.96 22.64 -25.14
C PRO A 15 4.48 22.59 -24.96
N LYS A 16 5.03 23.68 -24.42
CA LYS A 16 6.42 23.77 -24.00
C LYS A 16 6.74 22.54 -23.16
N ARG A 17 7.75 21.76 -23.57
CA ARG A 17 8.44 20.80 -22.72
C ARG A 17 8.79 21.51 -21.41
N VAL A 18 8.06 21.19 -20.34
CA VAL A 18 8.40 21.63 -19.00
C VAL A 18 9.68 20.89 -18.65
N SER A 19 10.77 21.65 -18.54
CA SER A 19 12.07 21.11 -18.16
C SER A 19 11.98 20.46 -16.77
N HIS A 20 12.85 19.48 -16.52
CA HIS A 20 13.01 18.68 -15.30
C HIS A 20 13.39 19.49 -14.03
N HIS A 21 12.91 20.73 -13.89
CA HIS A 21 13.22 21.64 -12.79
C HIS A 21 12.01 21.98 -11.89
N ALA A 22 10.81 21.49 -12.22
CA ALA A 22 9.57 21.92 -11.56
C ALA A 22 9.09 21.06 -10.37
N ILE A 23 9.61 19.85 -10.14
CA ILE A 23 9.01 18.92 -9.14
C ILE A 23 9.85 18.79 -7.85
N ASN A 24 11.10 19.25 -7.84
CA ASN A 24 11.89 19.39 -6.60
C ASN A 24 11.48 20.61 -5.73
N GLN A 25 10.44 21.36 -6.12
CA GLN A 25 9.96 22.51 -5.36
C GLN A 25 9.04 22.16 -4.19
N HIS A 26 8.42 20.98 -4.14
CA HIS A 26 7.51 20.63 -3.03
C HIS A 26 8.21 20.07 -1.78
N LEU A 27 9.47 19.64 -1.90
CA LEU A 27 10.35 19.28 -0.77
C LEU A 27 11.40 20.36 -0.46
N ARG A 28 11.45 21.43 -1.26
CA ARG A 28 12.30 22.62 -1.06
C ARG A 28 11.52 23.90 -0.77
N ARG A 29 10.21 23.81 -0.53
CA ARG A 29 9.54 24.90 0.19
C ARG A 29 10.10 24.89 1.61
N PRO A 30 10.62 26.01 2.12
CA PRO A 30 10.85 26.10 3.56
C PRO A 30 9.55 25.66 4.20
N ILE A 31 9.64 24.76 5.17
CA ILE A 31 8.59 24.59 6.16
C ILE A 31 8.37 26.02 6.66
N GLN A 32 7.36 26.70 6.11
CA GLN A 32 6.71 27.77 6.80
C GLN A 32 6.11 27.06 7.99
N LEU A 33 6.95 26.90 9.03
CA LEU A 33 6.53 27.15 10.39
C LEU A 33 5.64 28.36 10.22
N ALA A 34 4.33 28.13 10.27
CA ALA A 34 3.44 29.17 10.69
C ALA A 34 4.06 29.60 12.01
N SER A 35 4.88 30.65 11.92
CA SER A 35 5.30 31.43 13.04
C SER A 35 3.99 31.81 13.68
N VAL A 36 3.57 31.02 14.67
CA VAL A 36 2.72 31.53 15.73
C VAL A 36 3.61 32.56 16.37
N LEU A 37 3.55 33.74 15.78
CA LEU A 37 4.12 34.99 16.21
C LEU A 37 3.44 35.29 17.54
N LEU A 38 3.94 34.68 18.60
CA LEU A 38 3.87 35.27 19.92
C LEU A 38 5.15 36.07 20.07
N CYS A 39 5.17 37.21 19.38
CA CYS A 39 5.87 38.38 19.90
C CYS A 39 5.27 38.65 21.28
N PHE A 40 5.95 38.23 22.35
CA PHE A 40 5.87 38.95 23.62
C PHE A 40 6.68 40.24 23.47
N TYR A 41 6.16 41.16 22.64
CA TYR A 41 6.31 42.56 23.01
C TYR A 41 5.36 42.79 24.15
N ALA A 42 5.87 43.39 25.24
CA ALA A 42 5.05 43.85 26.35
C ALA A 42 3.77 44.47 25.77
N ALA A 43 2.63 43.83 26.03
CA ALA A 43 1.35 44.39 25.63
C ALA A 43 1.32 45.81 26.20
N PRO A 44 1.18 46.86 25.36
CA PRO A 44 1.04 48.20 25.89
C PRO A 44 -0.10 48.15 26.90
N SER A 45 0.12 48.74 28.07
CA SER A 45 -0.96 48.84 29.04
C SER A 45 -2.17 49.49 28.36
N LEU A 46 -3.39 49.24 28.83
CA LEU A 46 -4.58 49.93 28.31
C LEU A 46 -4.39 51.47 28.31
N ALA A 47 -3.55 52.00 29.21
CA ALA A 47 -3.12 53.40 29.21
C ALA A 47 -2.23 53.76 27.99
N ASP A 48 -1.22 52.95 27.66
CA ASP A 48 -0.34 53.15 26.51
C ASP A 48 -1.08 53.07 25.16
N SER A 49 -2.08 52.19 25.04
CA SER A 49 -2.87 52.06 23.80
C SER A 49 -3.67 53.34 23.48
N ARG A 50 -4.28 53.95 24.50
CA ARG A 50 -5.08 55.18 24.39
C ARG A 50 -4.21 56.42 24.16
N GLU A 51 -2.96 56.39 24.58
CA GLU A 51 -1.97 57.44 24.30
C GLU A 51 -1.41 57.31 22.88
N CYS A 52 -1.16 56.09 22.41
CA CYS A 52 -0.75 55.81 21.05
C CYS A 52 -1.80 56.20 20.00
N GLU A 53 -3.09 56.00 20.29
CA GLU A 53 -4.18 56.51 19.42
C GLU A 53 -4.23 58.03 19.38
N ARG A 54 -4.12 58.69 20.55
CA ARG A 54 -4.09 60.16 20.63
C ARG A 54 -2.91 60.75 19.89
N LEU A 55 -1.72 60.16 20.03
CA LEU A 55 -0.51 60.58 19.31
C LEU A 55 -0.68 60.47 17.79
N ARG A 56 -1.35 59.41 17.31
CA ARG A 56 -1.60 59.20 15.88
C ARG A 56 -2.61 60.20 15.31
N GLN A 57 -3.65 60.53 16.07
CA GLN A 57 -4.67 61.52 15.69
C GLN A 57 -4.15 62.96 15.75
N ALA A 58 -3.24 63.26 16.68
CA ALA A 58 -2.64 64.57 16.86
C ALA A 58 -1.33 64.77 16.06
N ALA A 59 -0.92 63.79 15.26
CA ALA A 59 0.32 63.85 14.49
C ALA A 59 0.23 64.97 13.44
N PRO A 60 1.14 65.97 13.47
CA PRO A 60 1.15 67.03 12.47
C PRO A 60 1.59 66.47 11.10
N ALA A 61 1.26 67.18 10.02
CA ALA A 61 1.62 66.78 8.65
C ALA A 61 3.14 66.58 8.44
N ASN A 62 3.97 67.20 9.29
CA ASN A 62 5.43 67.03 9.27
C ASN A 62 5.96 66.79 10.70
N PRO A 63 5.94 65.53 11.20
CA PRO A 63 6.32 65.21 12.58
C PRO A 63 7.81 65.43 12.83
N SER A 64 8.19 65.82 14.04
CA SER A 64 9.60 65.89 14.46
C SER A 64 10.25 64.50 14.56
N VAL A 65 11.58 64.41 14.67
CA VAL A 65 12.29 63.14 14.87
C VAL A 65 11.79 62.35 16.09
N SER A 66 11.55 63.03 17.22
CA SER A 66 11.03 62.39 18.43
C SER A 66 9.59 61.89 18.25
N GLN A 67 8.76 62.64 17.51
CA GLN A 67 7.40 62.22 17.17
C GLN A 67 7.41 61.02 16.23
N LEU A 68 8.27 61.01 15.21
CA LEU A 68 8.44 59.85 14.31
C LEU A 68 8.82 58.59 15.10
N ARG A 69 9.78 58.69 16.03
CA ARG A 69 10.18 57.56 16.88
C ARG A 69 9.04 57.05 17.77
N ALA A 70 8.24 57.96 18.33
CA ALA A 70 7.09 57.62 19.16
C ALA A 70 5.96 56.98 18.34
N LEU A 71 5.69 57.50 17.14
CA LEU A 71 4.74 56.92 16.18
C LEU A 71 5.17 55.50 15.76
N GLY A 72 6.45 55.30 15.48
CA GLY A 72 7.03 53.98 15.21
C GLY A 72 6.81 53.01 16.37
N ARG A 73 7.09 53.44 17.61
CA ARG A 73 6.90 52.61 18.81
C ARG A 73 5.43 52.20 19.00
N CYS A 74 4.52 53.14 18.73
CA CYS A 74 3.08 52.90 18.80
C CYS A 74 2.53 52.05 17.65
N ALA A 75 3.19 52.04 16.49
CA ALA A 75 2.80 51.23 15.34
C ALA A 75 3.29 49.79 15.44
N MET A 76 4.48 49.56 16.02
CA MET A 76 5.19 48.28 15.94
C MET A 76 4.36 47.05 16.38
N PRO A 77 3.61 47.05 17.50
CA PRO A 77 2.91 45.84 17.96
C PRO A 77 1.82 45.31 17.02
N GLN A 78 1.21 46.17 16.22
CA GLN A 78 0.08 45.80 15.34
C GLN A 78 0.39 45.99 13.85
N ARG A 79 1.28 46.92 13.52
CA ARG A 79 1.58 47.38 12.15
C ARG A 79 3.10 47.57 12.01
N PRO A 80 3.90 46.50 12.09
CA PRO A 80 5.36 46.60 12.03
C PRO A 80 5.84 47.24 10.71
N GLY A 81 5.16 46.99 9.59
CA GLY A 81 5.49 47.66 8.32
C GLY A 81 5.31 49.18 8.34
N GLU A 82 4.33 49.71 9.09
CA GLU A 82 4.17 51.17 9.25
C GLU A 82 5.24 51.74 10.20
N ALA A 83 5.64 50.97 11.23
CA ALA A 83 6.74 51.35 12.11
C ALA A 83 8.07 51.50 11.35
N VAL A 84 8.33 50.61 10.38
CA VAL A 84 9.49 50.72 9.47
C VAL A 84 9.54 52.10 8.80
N ILE A 85 8.42 52.57 8.24
CA ILE A 85 8.36 53.87 7.57
C ILE A 85 8.69 55.01 8.53
N TYR A 86 8.14 55.00 9.74
CA TYR A 86 8.41 56.05 10.73
C TYR A 86 9.87 56.05 11.18
N TYR A 87 10.47 54.87 11.40
CA TYR A 87 11.87 54.78 11.81
C TYR A 87 12.84 55.12 10.67
N GLN A 88 12.55 54.73 9.43
CA GLN A 88 13.33 55.15 8.25
C GLN A 88 13.28 56.68 8.06
N ALA A 89 12.10 57.29 8.25
CA ALA A 89 11.96 58.74 8.16
C ALA A 89 12.71 59.49 9.28
N ALA A 90 12.81 58.88 10.48
CA ALA A 90 13.61 59.42 11.57
C ALA A 90 15.11 59.28 11.26
N GLU A 91 15.57 58.12 10.78
CA GLU A 91 16.97 57.87 10.42
C GLU A 91 17.44 58.79 9.29
N ALA A 92 16.61 59.00 8.26
CA ALA A 92 16.89 59.92 7.16
C ALA A 92 17.11 61.37 7.61
N ARG A 93 16.63 61.73 8.81
CA ARG A 93 16.83 63.03 9.46
C ARG A 93 17.97 63.03 10.49
N GLY A 94 18.83 62.00 10.46
CA GLY A 94 20.03 61.89 11.29
C GLY A 94 19.80 61.19 12.64
N ASP A 95 18.66 60.53 12.85
CA ASP A 95 18.37 59.84 14.11
C ASP A 95 19.04 58.47 14.22
N THR A 96 20.20 58.42 14.87
CA THR A 96 20.88 57.14 15.15
C THR A 96 20.10 56.28 16.14
N GLY A 97 19.33 56.87 17.06
CA GLY A 97 18.56 56.14 18.08
C GLY A 97 17.35 55.36 17.54
N SER A 98 17.00 55.53 16.25
CA SER A 98 15.94 54.76 15.59
C SER A 98 16.46 53.51 14.87
N ARG A 99 17.78 53.30 14.76
CA ARG A 99 18.35 52.16 14.01
C ARG A 99 17.99 50.79 14.59
N LEU A 100 18.14 50.62 15.91
CA LEU A 100 17.80 49.35 16.57
C LEU A 100 16.29 49.05 16.47
N PRO A 101 15.37 49.99 16.80
CA PRO A 101 13.94 49.82 16.57
C PRO A 101 13.55 49.61 15.10
N LEU A 102 14.30 50.20 14.16
CA LEU A 102 14.10 49.97 12.71
C LEU A 102 14.43 48.53 12.34
N ALA A 103 15.57 48.00 12.80
CA ALA A 103 15.97 46.63 12.53
C ALA A 103 14.98 45.62 13.14
N ASP A 104 14.50 45.86 14.36
CA ASP A 104 13.43 45.09 14.99
C ASP A 104 12.12 45.16 14.17
N ALA A 105 11.73 46.34 13.69
CA ALA A 105 10.51 46.53 12.90
C ALA A 105 10.61 45.87 11.52
N LEU A 106 11.79 45.90 10.88
CA LEU A 106 12.05 45.20 9.62
C LEU A 106 11.90 43.69 9.78
N GLU A 107 12.51 43.11 10.82
CA GLU A 107 12.35 41.68 11.13
C GLU A 107 10.87 41.33 11.40
N ALA A 108 10.18 42.12 12.22
CA ALA A 108 8.77 41.90 12.54
C ALA A 108 7.85 42.04 11.30
N SER A 109 8.26 42.82 10.29
CA SER A 109 7.56 42.96 9.00
C SER A 109 7.91 41.87 7.98
N GLY A 110 8.91 41.04 8.26
CA GLY A 110 9.36 39.94 7.39
C GLY A 110 10.52 40.29 6.46
N ASP A 111 11.09 41.50 6.53
CA ASP A 111 12.28 41.88 5.74
C ASP A 111 13.58 41.65 6.53
N SER A 112 13.89 40.36 6.72
CA SER A 112 15.06 39.92 7.49
C SER A 112 16.40 40.28 6.82
N ILE A 113 16.42 40.48 5.50
CA ILE A 113 17.64 40.85 4.76
C ILE A 113 17.99 42.31 5.05
N ALA A 114 17.01 43.22 4.97
CA ALA A 114 17.23 44.63 5.32
C ALA A 114 17.54 44.79 6.81
N ALA A 115 16.85 44.05 7.69
CA ALA A 115 17.18 44.02 9.12
C ALA A 115 18.64 43.61 9.35
N LEU A 116 19.11 42.54 8.69
CA LEU A 116 20.49 42.05 8.81
C LEU A 116 21.53 43.07 8.36
N ALA A 117 21.24 43.89 7.35
CA ALA A 117 22.14 44.96 6.93
C ALA A 117 22.34 45.98 8.05
N ILE A 118 21.27 46.34 8.77
CA ILE A 118 21.35 47.28 9.90
C ILE A 118 22.08 46.64 11.08
N TRP A 119 21.75 45.38 11.43
CA TRP A 119 22.40 44.65 12.52
C TRP A 119 23.93 44.63 12.40
N LYS A 120 24.47 44.48 11.19
CA LYS A 120 25.92 44.50 10.92
C LYS A 120 26.61 45.84 11.16
N THR A 121 25.86 46.94 11.29
CA THR A 121 26.39 48.31 11.41
C THR A 121 26.23 48.91 12.80
N LEU A 122 25.59 48.21 13.74
CA LEU A 122 25.40 48.67 15.10
C LEU A 122 26.72 48.75 15.87
N ALA A 123 26.85 49.77 16.73
CA ALA A 123 27.99 49.91 17.61
C ALA A 123 27.93 48.94 18.81
N ASP A 124 29.08 48.59 19.38
CA ASP A 124 29.20 47.61 20.47
C ASP A 124 28.31 47.94 21.69
N ASN A 125 28.09 49.23 21.97
CA ASN A 125 27.28 49.72 23.08
C ASN A 125 25.75 49.63 22.83
N GLU A 126 25.32 49.40 21.59
CA GLU A 126 23.89 49.27 21.22
C GLU A 126 23.40 47.82 21.37
N TRP A 127 24.30 46.84 21.49
CA TRP A 127 23.96 45.43 21.57
C TRP A 127 23.42 45.01 22.93
N THR A 128 22.11 44.76 22.99
CA THR A 128 21.45 44.08 24.11
C THR A 128 21.32 42.57 23.85
N ALA A 129 21.05 41.77 24.88
CA ALA A 129 20.77 40.34 24.70
C ALA A 129 19.57 40.11 23.76
N ASN A 130 18.50 40.90 23.90
CA ASN A 130 17.34 40.82 23.02
C ASN A 130 17.69 41.20 21.56
N ALA A 131 18.45 42.28 21.36
CA ALA A 131 18.89 42.68 20.02
C ALA A 131 19.74 41.59 19.34
N ARG A 132 20.60 40.89 20.10
CA ARG A 132 21.37 39.75 19.58
C ARG A 132 20.46 38.58 19.19
N LEU A 133 19.41 38.28 19.95
CA LEU A 133 18.45 37.23 19.61
C LEU A 133 17.62 37.59 18.37
N THR A 134 17.17 38.84 18.23
CA THR A 134 16.49 39.30 17.01
C THR A 134 17.43 39.25 15.81
N ALA A 135 18.67 39.74 15.96
CA ALA A 135 19.69 39.68 14.91
C ALA A 135 20.02 38.24 14.49
N ALA A 136 20.06 37.30 15.44
CA ALA A 136 20.22 35.88 15.16
C ALA A 136 19.06 35.34 14.30
N ARG A 137 17.82 35.75 14.60
CA ARG A 137 16.64 35.37 13.82
C ARG A 137 16.65 35.98 12.41
N SER A 138 16.97 37.26 12.29
CA SER A 138 17.16 37.92 10.99
C SER A 138 18.23 37.24 10.16
N ALA A 139 19.37 36.90 10.77
CA ALA A 139 20.45 36.18 10.10
C ALA A 139 20.01 34.79 9.62
N LEU A 140 19.28 34.03 10.45
CA LEU A 140 18.74 32.72 10.08
C LEU A 140 17.75 32.82 8.91
N ASN A 141 16.83 33.78 8.97
CA ASN A 141 15.82 34.02 7.94
C ASN A 141 16.42 34.54 6.63
N ALA A 142 17.55 35.26 6.70
CA ALA A 142 18.35 35.70 5.56
C ALA A 142 19.36 34.64 5.06
N ASP A 143 19.20 33.38 5.49
CA ASP A 143 20.02 32.22 5.11
C ASP A 143 21.52 32.35 5.45
N ASN A 144 21.84 33.03 6.56
CA ASN A 144 23.18 33.15 7.09
C ASN A 144 23.27 32.51 8.49
N ALA A 145 23.30 31.18 8.52
CA ALA A 145 23.22 30.42 9.76
C ALA A 145 24.50 30.51 10.62
N TYR A 146 25.68 30.73 10.03
CA TYR A 146 26.92 31.04 10.77
C TYR A 146 26.78 32.32 11.61
N LEU A 147 26.29 33.40 11.00
CA LEU A 147 26.09 34.67 11.70
C LEU A 147 24.96 34.56 12.72
N ALA A 148 23.90 33.80 12.39
CA ALA A 148 22.84 33.50 13.33
C ALA A 148 23.36 32.81 14.60
N TYR A 149 24.19 31.77 14.43
CA TYR A 149 24.81 31.05 15.54
C TYR A 149 25.70 31.97 16.40
N THR A 150 26.47 32.83 15.74
CA THR A 150 27.36 33.79 16.42
C THR A 150 26.57 34.74 17.32
N TYR A 151 25.52 35.37 16.78
CA TYR A 151 24.67 36.28 17.56
C TYR A 151 23.92 35.55 18.68
N TRP A 152 23.37 34.37 18.40
CA TRP A 152 22.67 33.55 19.39
C TRP A 152 23.56 33.16 20.56
N LYS A 153 24.79 32.71 20.29
CA LYS A 153 25.75 32.32 21.34
C LYS A 153 26.18 33.51 22.21
N GLN A 154 26.37 34.68 21.61
CA GLN A 154 26.71 35.91 22.32
C GLN A 154 25.55 36.46 23.16
N ALA A 155 24.31 36.12 22.83
CA ALA A 155 23.14 36.52 23.61
C ALA A 155 23.02 35.78 24.96
N ALA A 156 23.72 34.64 25.12
CA ALA A 156 23.62 33.73 26.26
C ALA A 156 22.16 33.28 26.52
N PRO A 157 21.64 32.29 25.76
CA PRO A 157 20.24 31.89 25.79
C PRO A 157 19.80 31.42 27.18
N VAL A 158 18.68 31.95 27.68
CA VAL A 158 18.15 31.63 29.01
C VAL A 158 16.69 31.18 29.00
N THR A 159 15.92 31.57 27.98
CA THR A 159 14.52 31.19 27.84
C THR A 159 14.36 29.97 26.94
N ALA A 160 13.22 29.28 27.05
CA ALA A 160 12.90 28.16 26.16
C ALA A 160 12.85 28.57 24.67
N ASP A 161 12.45 29.80 24.36
CA ASP A 161 12.41 30.32 22.98
C ASP A 161 13.80 30.64 22.43
N ASP A 162 14.72 31.06 23.30
CA ASP A 162 16.12 31.26 22.93
C ASP A 162 16.75 29.92 22.56
N TRP A 163 16.53 28.88 23.36
CA TRP A 163 17.02 27.53 23.06
C TRP A 163 16.35 26.93 21.81
N ALA A 164 15.07 27.20 21.59
CA ALA A 164 14.37 26.78 20.36
C ALA A 164 14.95 27.44 19.10
N LEU A 165 15.33 28.73 19.19
CA LEU A 165 16.06 29.41 18.10
C LEU A 165 17.42 28.74 17.84
N GLY A 166 18.16 28.41 18.90
CA GLY A 166 19.41 27.67 18.78
C GLY A 166 19.23 26.33 18.06
N ALA A 167 18.18 25.58 18.39
CA ALA A 167 17.85 24.32 17.73
C ALA A 167 17.58 24.50 16.23
N ALA A 168 16.83 25.53 15.85
CA ALA A 168 16.55 25.84 14.44
C ALA A 168 17.82 26.25 13.66
N ILE A 169 18.72 27.02 14.29
CA ILE A 169 20.02 27.40 13.70
C ILE A 169 20.87 26.15 13.48
N ALA A 170 21.02 25.30 14.50
CA ALA A 170 21.80 24.07 14.40
C ALA A 170 21.25 23.11 13.34
N GLN A 171 19.92 23.03 13.20
CA GLN A 171 19.28 22.23 12.15
C GLN A 171 19.60 22.76 10.74
N ARG A 172 19.65 24.08 10.54
CA ARG A 172 20.01 24.70 9.25
C ARG A 172 21.46 24.42 8.84
N GLU A 173 22.35 24.34 9.81
CA GLU A 173 23.77 23.97 9.64
C GLU A 173 24.01 22.45 9.57
N PHE A 174 22.95 21.63 9.50
CA PHE A 174 23.01 20.17 9.54
C PHE A 174 23.69 19.59 10.80
N GLN A 175 23.74 20.35 11.89
CA GLN A 175 24.27 19.94 13.21
C GLN A 175 23.16 19.31 14.06
N VAL A 176 22.64 18.17 13.62
CA VAL A 176 21.41 17.59 14.16
C VAL A 176 21.54 17.16 15.63
N ASP A 177 22.72 16.69 16.06
CA ASP A 177 22.96 16.33 17.47
C ASP A 177 22.90 17.55 18.40
N GLN A 178 23.47 18.69 18.00
CA GLN A 178 23.39 19.93 18.76
C GLN A 178 21.95 20.45 18.81
N ALA A 179 21.22 20.37 17.68
CA ALA A 179 19.81 20.73 17.64
C ALA A 179 18.98 19.90 18.64
N MET A 180 19.28 18.60 18.78
CA MET A 180 18.64 17.71 19.75
C MET A 180 18.90 18.14 21.20
N ASP A 181 20.14 18.54 21.53
CA ASP A 181 20.47 19.04 22.87
C ASP A 181 19.76 20.36 23.18
N TYR A 182 19.71 21.29 22.22
CA TYR A 182 18.99 22.54 22.38
C TYR A 182 17.48 22.34 22.53
N HIS A 183 16.89 21.38 21.83
CA HIS A 183 15.50 20.99 22.06
C HIS A 183 15.28 20.44 23.47
N ARG A 184 16.21 19.65 24.03
CA ARG A 184 16.10 19.14 25.41
C ARG A 184 16.13 20.29 26.42
N GLU A 185 17.01 21.28 26.25
CA GLU A 185 17.05 22.45 27.13
C GLU A 185 15.77 23.28 27.04
N ALA A 186 15.27 23.52 25.83
CA ALA A 186 14.00 24.22 25.64
C ALA A 186 12.83 23.49 26.33
N LEU A 187 12.78 22.16 26.23
CA LEU A 187 11.76 21.32 26.87
C LEU A 187 11.88 21.28 28.40
N LYS A 188 13.11 21.32 28.96
CA LYS A 188 13.32 21.40 30.41
C LYS A 188 12.76 22.70 30.99
N LEU A 189 12.97 23.81 30.29
CA LEU A 189 12.55 25.14 30.75
C LEU A 189 11.04 25.33 30.64
N GLN A 190 10.45 24.94 29.50
CA GLN A 190 9.01 25.10 29.31
C GLN A 190 8.48 24.03 28.33
N PRO A 191 7.95 22.91 28.84
CA PRO A 191 7.31 21.88 28.04
C PRO A 191 6.04 22.40 27.36
N ARG A 192 5.97 22.32 26.03
CA ARG A 192 4.79 22.70 25.23
C ARG A 192 4.64 21.79 24.01
N ALA A 193 3.41 21.63 23.54
CA ALA A 193 3.09 20.74 22.43
C ALA A 193 3.88 21.06 21.15
N ASP A 194 3.97 22.35 20.79
CA ASP A 194 4.69 22.83 19.61
C ASP A 194 6.20 22.54 19.68
N ARG A 195 6.80 22.66 20.88
CA ARG A 195 8.22 22.34 21.09
C ARG A 195 8.49 20.83 21.07
N TYR A 196 7.61 20.02 21.65
CA TYR A 196 7.71 18.56 21.53
C TYR A 196 7.58 18.10 20.09
N TYR A 197 6.67 18.70 19.32
CA TYR A 197 6.51 18.40 17.90
C TYR A 197 7.77 18.79 17.09
N ALA A 198 8.31 20.00 17.28
CA ALA A 198 9.55 20.41 16.62
C ALA A 198 10.73 19.49 16.96
N ALA A 199 10.90 19.14 18.24
CA ALA A 199 11.92 18.21 18.69
C ALA A 199 11.73 16.82 18.07
N ALA A 200 10.49 16.33 17.96
CA ALA A 200 10.18 15.07 17.32
C ALA A 200 10.54 15.05 15.83
N VAL A 201 10.35 16.15 15.10
CA VAL A 201 10.76 16.26 13.68
C VAL A 201 12.28 16.17 13.56
N THR A 202 13.02 16.92 14.37
CA THR A 202 14.50 16.87 14.39
C THR A 202 15.03 15.48 14.75
N ALA A 203 14.42 14.81 15.74
CA ALA A 203 14.78 13.44 16.11
C ALA A 203 14.54 12.44 14.97
N ALA A 204 13.48 12.61 14.18
CA ALA A 204 13.22 11.75 13.03
C ALA A 204 14.28 11.93 11.93
N GLN A 205 14.69 13.18 11.68
CA GLN A 205 15.76 13.49 10.72
C GLN A 205 17.10 12.87 11.15
N ASN A 206 17.37 12.80 12.45
CA ASN A 206 18.56 12.12 13.00
C ASN A 206 18.44 10.59 13.08
N ARG A 207 17.38 10.00 12.51
CA ARG A 207 17.05 8.56 12.63
C ARG A 207 16.86 8.06 14.07
N HIS A 208 16.65 8.95 15.05
CA HIS A 208 16.31 8.61 16.43
C HIS A 208 14.80 8.38 16.57
N LEU A 209 14.29 7.35 15.87
CA LEU A 209 12.85 7.11 15.69
C LEU A 209 12.09 6.84 16.99
N GLN A 210 12.71 6.17 17.97
CA GLN A 210 12.10 5.91 19.27
C GLN A 210 11.88 7.23 20.05
N GLN A 211 12.93 8.06 20.17
CA GLN A 211 12.84 9.36 20.83
C GLN A 211 11.85 10.28 20.12
N SER A 212 11.88 10.26 18.79
CA SER A 212 10.94 11.00 17.95
C SER A 212 9.50 10.60 18.25
N THR A 213 9.21 9.30 18.35
CA THR A 213 7.87 8.79 18.67
C THR A 213 7.44 9.16 20.09
N ALA A 214 8.35 9.11 21.06
CA ALA A 214 8.09 9.49 22.45
C ALA A 214 7.73 10.98 22.57
N TRP A 215 8.51 11.88 21.95
CA TRP A 215 8.19 13.31 21.96
C TRP A 215 6.92 13.64 21.22
N LEU A 216 6.62 12.95 20.12
CA LEU A 216 5.37 13.18 19.41
C LEU A 216 4.16 12.71 20.22
N ALA A 217 4.28 11.63 20.98
CA ALA A 217 3.24 11.19 21.91
C ALA A 217 2.93 12.30 22.95
N GLU A 218 3.96 12.97 23.48
CA GLU A 218 3.77 14.12 24.39
C GLU A 218 3.12 15.33 23.69
N ALA A 219 3.49 15.62 22.45
CA ALA A 219 2.85 16.68 21.67
C ALA A 219 1.34 16.43 21.50
N VAL A 220 0.96 15.20 21.15
CA VAL A 220 -0.45 14.78 21.03
C VAL A 220 -1.17 14.80 22.37
N ARG A 221 -0.51 14.41 23.47
CA ARG A 221 -1.09 14.45 24.81
C ARG A 221 -1.40 15.88 25.26
N LEU A 222 -0.52 16.83 24.96
CA LEU A 222 -0.68 18.23 25.34
C LEU A 222 -1.64 19.02 24.43
N ALA A 223 -1.78 18.63 23.16
CA ALA A 223 -2.66 19.28 22.20
C ALA A 223 -3.40 18.23 21.34
N PRO A 224 -4.39 17.50 21.91
CA PRO A 224 -5.08 16.41 21.23
C PRO A 224 -5.96 16.86 20.05
N GLU A 225 -6.35 18.14 20.05
CA GLU A 225 -7.17 18.76 18.99
C GLU A 225 -6.36 19.17 17.76
N GLN A 226 -5.02 19.14 17.83
CA GLN A 226 -4.17 19.50 16.69
C GLN A 226 -4.07 18.31 15.72
N PRO A 227 -4.73 18.34 14.56
CA PRO A 227 -4.87 17.15 13.70
C PRO A 227 -3.53 16.69 13.14
N ARG A 228 -2.60 17.62 12.88
CA ARG A 228 -1.26 17.31 12.36
C ARG A 228 -0.46 16.43 13.32
N TYR A 229 -0.52 16.70 14.62
CA TYR A 229 0.23 15.94 15.62
C TYR A 229 -0.30 14.50 15.70
N GLY A 230 -1.63 14.36 15.70
CA GLY A 230 -2.30 13.05 15.67
C GLY A 230 -1.97 12.26 14.40
N ALA A 231 -1.99 12.91 13.23
CA ALA A 231 -1.67 12.30 11.95
C ALA A 231 -0.24 11.71 11.93
N ASP A 232 0.76 12.53 12.26
CA ASP A 232 2.15 12.09 12.26
C ASP A 232 2.39 10.99 13.31
N TYR A 233 1.68 11.03 14.44
CA TYR A 233 1.78 10.02 15.50
C TYR A 233 1.16 8.70 15.07
N GLY A 234 -0.05 8.74 14.51
CA GLY A 234 -0.73 7.59 13.93
C GLY A 234 0.14 6.90 12.87
N MET A 235 0.75 7.68 11.97
CA MET A 235 1.65 7.15 10.94
C MET A 235 2.90 6.48 11.51
N ARG A 236 3.45 6.97 12.62
CA ARG A 236 4.61 6.32 13.29
C ARG A 236 4.21 5.02 13.98
N LEU A 237 3.09 5.02 14.69
CA LEU A 237 2.54 3.81 15.31
C LEU A 237 2.24 2.74 14.26
N ALA A 238 1.66 3.12 13.11
CA ALA A 238 1.35 2.22 12.01
C ALA A 238 2.59 1.56 11.38
N ARG A 239 3.79 2.12 11.57
CA ARG A 239 5.05 1.56 11.07
C ARG A 239 5.80 0.70 12.09
N SER A 240 5.24 0.51 13.29
CA SER A 240 5.83 -0.35 14.31
C SER A 240 5.91 -1.81 13.84
N GLU A 241 6.92 -2.55 14.30
CA GLU A 241 7.05 -3.99 14.07
C GLU A 241 6.00 -4.79 14.86
N GLU A 242 5.51 -4.24 15.97
CA GLU A 242 4.53 -4.88 16.83
C GLU A 242 3.08 -4.58 16.38
N GLU A 243 2.31 -5.64 16.12
CA GLU A 243 0.90 -5.57 15.71
C GLU A 243 0.03 -4.80 16.71
N ALA A 244 0.19 -5.04 18.01
CA ALA A 244 -0.57 -4.33 19.05
C ALA A 244 -0.31 -2.81 19.02
N THR A 245 0.92 -2.40 18.75
CA THR A 245 1.28 -0.99 18.60
C THR A 245 0.71 -0.40 17.29
N ARG A 246 0.72 -1.16 16.19
CA ARG A 246 0.07 -0.73 14.94
C ARG A 246 -1.43 -0.54 15.11
N ALA A 247 -2.13 -1.43 15.83
CA ALA A 247 -3.56 -1.31 16.08
C ALA A 247 -3.92 -0.02 16.84
N ARG A 248 -3.05 0.46 17.75
CA ARG A 248 -3.23 1.73 18.46
C ARG A 248 -3.21 2.97 17.55
N SER A 249 -2.75 2.85 16.31
CA SER A 249 -2.76 3.95 15.34
C SER A 249 -4.16 4.31 14.83
N ILE A 250 -5.10 3.36 14.81
CA ILE A 250 -6.43 3.50 14.19
C ILE A 250 -7.16 4.78 14.63
N PRO A 251 -7.38 5.08 15.93
CA PRO A 251 -8.13 6.27 16.34
C PRO A 251 -7.42 7.61 16.04
N TYR A 252 -6.11 7.58 15.79
CA TYR A 252 -5.37 8.76 15.34
C TYR A 252 -5.51 8.94 13.83
N LEU A 253 -5.42 7.85 13.08
CA LEU A 253 -5.60 7.84 11.63
C LEU A 253 -7.04 8.18 11.25
N GLU A 254 -8.06 7.70 11.95
CA GLU A 254 -9.48 8.07 11.73
C GLU A 254 -9.74 9.58 11.82
N ARG A 255 -9.12 10.25 12.81
CA ARG A 255 -9.22 11.70 12.96
C ARG A 255 -8.41 12.43 11.90
N ALA A 256 -7.22 11.92 11.61
CA ALA A 256 -6.33 12.49 10.59
C ALA A 256 -6.96 12.43 9.19
N THR A 257 -7.61 11.33 8.84
CA THR A 257 -8.29 11.16 7.55
C THR A 257 -9.55 12.01 7.38
N GLN A 258 -10.13 12.51 8.48
CA GLN A 258 -11.20 13.50 8.44
C GLN A 258 -10.67 14.93 8.32
N ALA A 259 -9.54 15.22 8.97
CA ALA A 259 -8.90 16.54 8.94
C ALA A 259 -8.14 16.81 7.63
N PHE A 260 -7.63 15.75 6.99
CA PHE A 260 -6.87 15.78 5.73
C PHE A 260 -7.49 14.81 4.71
N PRO A 261 -8.72 15.06 4.24
CA PRO A 261 -9.43 14.14 3.34
C PRO A 261 -8.73 13.93 1.98
N GLU A 262 -7.88 14.87 1.56
CA GLU A 262 -7.07 14.82 0.36
C GLU A 262 -5.82 13.95 0.49
N ASP A 263 -5.37 13.63 1.71
CA ASP A 263 -4.20 12.79 1.93
C ASP A 263 -4.61 11.31 1.88
N TYR A 264 -4.59 10.78 0.65
CA TYR A 264 -4.85 9.37 0.37
C TYR A 264 -3.93 8.41 1.13
N ARG A 265 -2.74 8.82 1.56
CA ARG A 265 -1.80 7.94 2.29
C ARG A 265 -2.28 7.64 3.69
N LEU A 266 -2.90 8.61 4.34
CA LEU A 266 -3.54 8.40 5.64
C LEU A 266 -4.68 7.39 5.50
N GLY A 267 -5.47 7.51 4.43
CA GLY A 267 -6.58 6.59 4.17
C GLY A 267 -6.12 5.18 3.84
N GLU A 268 -5.14 5.04 2.95
CA GLU A 268 -4.56 3.74 2.64
C GLU A 268 -3.95 3.08 3.89
N THR A 269 -3.19 3.83 4.70
CA THR A 269 -2.62 3.31 5.95
C THR A 269 -3.71 2.86 6.92
N LEU A 270 -4.80 3.64 7.04
CA LEU A 270 -5.95 3.28 7.87
C LEU A 270 -6.63 2.01 7.37
N ALA A 271 -6.79 1.83 6.06
CA ALA A 271 -7.35 0.62 5.47
C ALA A 271 -6.53 -0.63 5.81
N TRP A 272 -5.20 -0.56 5.69
CA TRP A 272 -4.31 -1.66 6.08
C TRP A 272 -4.45 -2.01 7.56
N ARG A 273 -4.60 -1.01 8.42
CA ARG A 273 -4.79 -1.22 9.86
C ARG A 273 -6.15 -1.84 10.17
N TYR A 274 -7.20 -1.49 9.46
CA TYR A 274 -8.49 -2.15 9.58
C TYR A 274 -8.47 -3.62 9.16
N ASP A 275 -7.81 -3.96 8.06
CA ASP A 275 -7.69 -5.35 7.60
C ASP A 275 -6.94 -6.21 8.63
N GLU A 276 -5.84 -5.69 9.18
CA GLU A 276 -5.03 -6.36 10.21
C GLU A 276 -5.84 -6.70 11.47
N VAL A 277 -6.67 -5.77 11.96
CA VAL A 277 -7.58 -6.01 13.09
C VAL A 277 -8.89 -6.72 12.70
N ALA A 278 -8.95 -7.31 11.50
CA ALA A 278 -10.08 -8.06 10.97
C ALA A 278 -11.39 -7.27 10.83
N ASN A 279 -11.30 -5.94 10.65
CA ASN A 279 -12.42 -5.06 10.34
C ASN A 279 -12.54 -4.83 8.82
N SER A 280 -12.93 -5.87 8.09
CA SER A 280 -12.98 -5.89 6.62
C SER A 280 -13.97 -4.87 6.05
N ALA A 281 -15.08 -4.59 6.73
CA ALA A 281 -16.04 -3.56 6.32
C ALA A 281 -15.38 -2.17 6.26
N ALA A 282 -14.70 -1.78 7.34
CA ALA A 282 -14.05 -0.48 7.44
C ALA A 282 -12.86 -0.40 6.47
N ALA A 283 -12.09 -1.48 6.32
CA ALA A 283 -11.02 -1.58 5.34
C ALA A 283 -11.53 -1.33 3.91
N ARG A 284 -12.58 -2.04 3.47
CA ARG A 284 -13.18 -1.84 2.13
C ARG A 284 -13.68 -0.41 1.93
N LYS A 285 -14.39 0.15 2.92
CA LYS A 285 -14.91 1.51 2.85
C LYS A 285 -13.77 2.52 2.68
N GLU A 286 -12.70 2.37 3.44
CA GLU A 286 -11.57 3.28 3.39
C GLU A 286 -10.74 3.12 2.10
N LEU A 287 -10.57 1.89 1.60
CA LEU A 287 -9.94 1.63 0.30
C LEU A 287 -10.69 2.33 -0.85
N ARG A 288 -12.03 2.25 -0.88
CA ARG A 288 -12.82 2.96 -1.90
C ARG A 288 -12.57 4.47 -1.86
N ARG A 289 -12.55 5.04 -0.66
CA ARG A 289 -12.29 6.47 -0.46
C ARG A 289 -10.88 6.85 -0.93
N ALA A 290 -9.86 6.07 -0.56
CA ALA A 290 -8.48 6.32 -0.97
C ALA A 290 -8.34 6.25 -2.51
N LEU A 291 -8.92 5.21 -3.14
CA LEU A 291 -8.95 5.05 -4.59
C LEU A 291 -9.68 6.20 -5.31
N ASP A 292 -10.77 6.71 -4.74
CA ASP A 292 -11.51 7.86 -5.30
C ASP A 292 -10.66 9.15 -5.28
N VAL A 293 -9.87 9.37 -4.21
CA VAL A 293 -8.97 10.52 -4.09
C VAL A 293 -7.76 10.37 -5.03
N GLU A 294 -7.16 9.19 -5.10
CA GLU A 294 -6.02 8.91 -5.99
C GLU A 294 -6.36 9.14 -7.47
N GLN A 295 -7.57 8.79 -7.91
CA GLN A 295 -8.02 9.01 -9.29
C GLN A 295 -8.13 10.48 -9.68
N ALA A 296 -8.29 11.38 -8.70
CA ALA A 296 -8.33 12.82 -8.96
C ALA A 296 -6.91 13.43 -9.13
N LEU A 297 -5.86 12.69 -8.74
CA LEU A 297 -4.47 13.11 -8.90
C LEU A 297 -4.02 12.71 -10.31
N VAL A 298 -3.93 13.69 -11.21
CA VAL A 298 -3.50 13.49 -12.61
C VAL A 298 -2.09 12.92 -12.67
N ASP A 299 -1.91 11.88 -13.49
CA ASP A 299 -0.67 11.23 -13.95
C ASP A 299 0.63 11.94 -13.56
N GLY A 300 1.20 11.48 -12.46
CA GLY A 300 2.58 11.75 -12.10
C GLY A 300 3.10 10.57 -11.29
N ASP A 301 4.27 10.05 -11.65
CA ASP A 301 5.07 9.27 -10.71
C ASP A 301 5.21 10.12 -9.45
N ASP A 302 4.61 9.67 -8.35
CA ASP A 302 4.78 10.36 -7.09
C ASP A 302 6.19 10.07 -6.57
N VAL A 303 6.68 10.86 -5.63
CA VAL A 303 8.02 10.69 -5.04
C VAL A 303 8.17 9.33 -4.30
N PHE A 304 7.12 8.51 -4.26
CA PHE A 304 6.99 7.29 -3.46
C PHE A 304 6.79 6.00 -4.31
N GLY A 305 6.75 6.10 -5.64
CA GLY A 305 6.71 4.95 -6.56
C GLY A 305 5.70 5.14 -7.68
N SER A 306 5.38 4.06 -8.41
CA SER A 306 4.29 4.13 -9.39
C SER A 306 2.94 4.14 -8.68
N LEU A 307 2.15 5.17 -8.95
CA LEU A 307 0.77 5.23 -8.53
C LEU A 307 -0.02 4.02 -9.04
N GLN A 308 0.28 3.54 -10.25
CA GLN A 308 -0.44 2.45 -10.88
C GLN A 308 -0.32 1.11 -10.12
N ALA A 309 0.87 0.73 -9.67
CA ALA A 309 1.02 -0.51 -8.89
C ALA A 309 0.38 -0.39 -7.50
N ARG A 310 0.46 0.79 -6.89
CA ARG A 310 -0.17 1.03 -5.59
C ARG A 310 -1.68 0.91 -5.68
N THR A 311 -2.30 1.62 -6.61
CA THR A 311 -3.74 1.51 -6.91
C THR A 311 -4.13 0.07 -7.22
N TYR A 312 -3.31 -0.67 -7.98
CA TYR A 312 -3.56 -2.09 -8.25
C TYR A 312 -3.53 -2.95 -6.97
N GLN A 313 -2.57 -2.75 -6.06
CA GLN A 313 -2.51 -3.46 -4.77
C GLN A 313 -3.73 -3.16 -3.89
N GLN A 314 -4.15 -1.91 -3.82
CA GLN A 314 -5.36 -1.51 -3.10
C GLN A 314 -6.62 -2.19 -3.67
N ARG A 315 -6.74 -2.19 -5.01
CA ARG A 315 -7.83 -2.87 -5.72
C ARG A 315 -7.82 -4.38 -5.50
N GLN A 316 -6.65 -5.01 -5.43
CA GLN A 316 -6.50 -6.44 -5.15
C GLN A 316 -6.96 -6.79 -3.73
N VAL A 317 -6.60 -5.99 -2.73
CA VAL A 317 -7.06 -6.23 -1.36
C VAL A 317 -8.55 -5.96 -1.24
N HIS A 318 -9.06 -4.89 -1.84
CA HIS A 318 -10.50 -4.63 -1.84
C HIS A 318 -11.29 -5.79 -2.48
N GLU A 319 -10.82 -6.31 -3.61
CA GLU A 319 -11.40 -7.48 -4.28
C GLU A 319 -11.44 -8.70 -3.36
N ARG A 320 -10.31 -9.06 -2.74
CA ARG A 320 -10.20 -10.19 -1.82
C ARG A 320 -11.12 -10.05 -0.61
N LEU A 321 -11.26 -8.85 -0.07
CA LEU A 321 -12.16 -8.56 1.04
C LEU A 321 -13.63 -8.59 0.62
N SER A 322 -13.93 -8.40 -0.66
CA SER A 322 -15.30 -8.34 -1.19
C SER A 322 -15.79 -9.67 -1.78
N ARG A 323 -14.88 -10.53 -2.24
CA ARG A 323 -15.21 -11.80 -2.89
C ARG A 323 -15.89 -12.77 -1.93
N ARG A 324 -17.17 -13.01 -2.16
CA ARG A 324 -17.97 -14.00 -1.41
C ARG A 324 -18.10 -15.31 -2.16
N ASP A 325 -18.31 -15.24 -3.46
CA ASP A 325 -18.45 -16.40 -4.32
C ASP A 325 -17.24 -16.51 -5.25
N SER A 326 -16.77 -17.73 -5.47
CA SER A 326 -15.79 -18.02 -6.51
C SER A 326 -16.21 -19.29 -7.23
N ILE A 327 -16.11 -19.28 -8.55
CA ILE A 327 -16.37 -20.44 -9.40
C ILE A 327 -15.08 -20.76 -10.15
N THR A 328 -14.66 -22.02 -10.09
CA THR A 328 -13.52 -22.53 -10.86
C THR A 328 -13.99 -23.65 -11.77
N LEU A 329 -13.78 -23.48 -13.07
CA LEU A 329 -14.00 -24.49 -14.09
C LEU A 329 -12.64 -24.89 -14.66
N SER A 330 -12.31 -26.17 -14.66
CA SER A 330 -11.05 -26.64 -15.23
C SER A 330 -11.22 -27.91 -16.04
N SER A 331 -10.40 -28.02 -17.08
CA SER A 331 -10.37 -29.11 -18.03
C SER A 331 -8.92 -29.54 -18.19
N THR A 332 -8.60 -30.79 -17.86
CA THR A 332 -7.24 -31.33 -17.97
C THR A 332 -7.25 -32.61 -18.78
N TRP A 333 -6.42 -32.67 -19.81
CA TRP A 333 -6.14 -33.88 -20.61
C TRP A 333 -4.71 -34.30 -20.31
N ALA A 334 -4.53 -35.46 -19.68
CA ALA A 334 -3.23 -35.95 -19.25
C ALA A 334 -2.83 -37.20 -20.04
N PRO A 335 -1.52 -37.41 -20.30
CA PRO A 335 -1.03 -38.58 -21.01
C PRO A 335 -1.20 -39.88 -20.20
N ALA A 336 -1.36 -39.76 -18.89
CA ALA A 336 -1.67 -40.84 -17.98
C ALA A 336 -2.54 -40.34 -16.83
N GLY A 337 -3.39 -41.22 -16.32
CA GLY A 337 -3.78 -41.13 -14.93
C GLY A 337 -4.65 -42.26 -14.42
N MET A 338 -5.15 -42.09 -13.20
CA MET A 338 -5.77 -43.14 -12.41
C MET A 338 -7.09 -42.63 -11.80
N PRO A 339 -8.09 -43.51 -11.59
CA PRO A 339 -9.32 -43.15 -10.89
C PRO A 339 -9.03 -42.60 -9.48
N SER A 340 -9.87 -41.68 -9.00
CA SER A 340 -9.72 -41.03 -7.69
C SER A 340 -10.02 -41.92 -6.48
N ASN A 341 -10.69 -43.06 -6.68
CA ASN A 341 -10.99 -44.08 -5.67
C ASN A 341 -11.00 -45.46 -6.36
N ASN A 342 -10.36 -46.45 -5.76
CA ASN A 342 -10.15 -47.77 -6.36
C ASN A 342 -11.28 -48.78 -6.11
N THR A 343 -12.29 -48.44 -5.29
CA THR A 343 -13.42 -49.35 -4.99
C THR A 343 -14.25 -49.73 -6.22
N LEU A 344 -14.10 -49.02 -7.34
CA LEU A 344 -14.86 -49.19 -8.59
C LEU A 344 -13.96 -49.66 -9.74
N ARG A 345 -12.83 -50.31 -9.46
CA ARG A 345 -11.90 -50.81 -10.49
C ARG A 345 -12.19 -52.26 -10.85
N ASP A 346 -12.45 -52.52 -12.13
CA ASP A 346 -12.54 -53.87 -12.65
C ASP A 346 -11.15 -54.54 -12.69
N ASN A 347 -11.06 -55.80 -12.27
CA ASN A 347 -9.80 -56.55 -12.07
C ASN A 347 -9.08 -56.95 -13.39
N ARG A 348 -9.54 -56.47 -14.55
CA ARG A 348 -9.17 -56.98 -15.89
C ARG A 348 -8.46 -55.99 -16.82
N ALA A 349 -8.15 -54.77 -16.43
CA ALA A 349 -7.45 -53.83 -17.32
C ALA A 349 -5.93 -54.09 -17.34
N ASP A 350 -5.44 -54.54 -18.50
CA ASP A 350 -4.02 -54.74 -18.81
C ASP A 350 -3.20 -53.46 -18.58
N GLY A 351 -2.09 -53.59 -17.85
CA GLY A 351 -1.22 -52.52 -17.34
C GLY A 351 -0.49 -51.70 -18.40
N ARG A 352 -1.19 -50.70 -18.97
CA ARG A 352 -0.57 -49.45 -19.45
C ARG A 352 -1.37 -48.26 -18.91
N GLY A 353 -0.68 -47.27 -18.33
CA GLY A 353 -1.25 -45.97 -17.99
C GLY A 353 -1.98 -45.36 -19.19
N ALA A 354 -3.31 -45.37 -19.17
CA ALA A 354 -4.12 -44.82 -20.23
C ALA A 354 -4.21 -43.29 -20.11
N SER A 355 -4.24 -42.59 -21.25
CA SER A 355 -4.55 -41.16 -21.25
C SER A 355 -5.88 -40.92 -20.54
N GLN A 356 -6.02 -39.81 -19.82
CA GLN A 356 -7.26 -39.46 -19.14
C GLN A 356 -7.64 -38.03 -19.44
N ASN A 357 -8.93 -37.72 -19.28
CA ASN A 357 -9.39 -36.35 -19.17
C ASN A 357 -10.24 -36.18 -17.92
N VAL A 358 -10.10 -35.00 -17.31
CA VAL A 358 -10.78 -34.62 -16.08
C VAL A 358 -11.35 -33.23 -16.26
N GLN A 359 -12.65 -33.09 -16.00
CA GLN A 359 -13.38 -31.83 -15.97
C GLN A 359 -13.79 -31.59 -14.53
N LEU A 360 -13.51 -30.41 -14.00
CA LEU A 360 -13.80 -30.04 -12.63
C LEU A 360 -14.55 -28.71 -12.62
N ALA A 361 -15.70 -28.68 -11.96
CA ALA A 361 -16.40 -27.48 -11.60
C ALA A 361 -16.41 -27.36 -10.08
N MET A 362 -15.96 -26.23 -9.55
CA MET A 362 -15.95 -25.92 -8.12
C MET A 362 -16.68 -24.60 -7.88
N TRP A 363 -17.40 -24.54 -6.78
CA TRP A 363 -17.99 -23.32 -6.25
C TRP A 363 -17.61 -23.21 -4.77
N ASP A 364 -17.07 -22.06 -4.39
CA ASP A 364 -16.73 -21.70 -3.01
C ASP A 364 -17.59 -20.49 -2.60
N HIS A 365 -18.24 -20.58 -1.44
CA HIS A 365 -19.02 -19.50 -0.84
C HIS A 365 -18.54 -19.18 0.58
N ALA A 366 -17.97 -18.00 0.76
CA ALA A 366 -17.48 -17.52 2.05
C ALA A 366 -18.64 -17.30 3.04
N LEU A 367 -18.53 -17.88 4.22
CA LEU A 367 -19.50 -17.81 5.31
C LEU A 367 -19.20 -16.65 6.27
N GLY A 368 -20.25 -16.23 6.99
CA GLY A 368 -20.21 -15.14 7.96
C GLY A 368 -20.49 -13.77 7.36
N ASP A 369 -20.59 -12.76 8.22
CA ASP A 369 -20.93 -11.39 7.81
C ASP A 369 -19.89 -10.81 6.85
N GLU A 370 -18.62 -11.17 7.06
CA GLU A 370 -17.49 -10.74 6.25
C GLU A 370 -16.87 -11.94 5.51
N PRO A 371 -16.60 -11.85 4.19
CA PRO A 371 -16.03 -12.96 3.43
C PRO A 371 -14.65 -13.42 3.90
N SER A 372 -13.85 -12.47 4.40
CA SER A 372 -12.49 -12.68 4.90
C SER A 372 -12.26 -11.83 6.13
N ARG A 373 -11.47 -12.33 7.08
CA ARG A 373 -11.07 -11.64 8.31
C ARG A 373 -9.57 -11.79 8.50
N ASN A 374 -8.80 -10.73 8.20
CA ASN A 374 -7.32 -10.77 8.19
C ASN A 374 -6.81 -11.97 7.37
N ALA A 375 -7.21 -12.04 6.09
CA ALA A 375 -6.89 -13.12 5.15
C ALA A 375 -7.30 -14.57 5.55
N ARG A 376 -8.03 -14.74 6.67
CA ARG A 376 -8.64 -16.02 7.07
C ARG A 376 -10.04 -16.12 6.48
N THR A 377 -10.38 -17.30 5.98
CA THR A 377 -11.67 -17.55 5.36
C THR A 377 -12.26 -18.87 5.86
N PHE A 378 -13.58 -18.92 5.93
CA PHE A 378 -14.34 -20.13 6.16
C PHE A 378 -15.44 -20.16 5.12
N SER A 379 -15.49 -21.20 4.29
CA SER A 379 -16.43 -21.31 3.18
C SER A 379 -17.15 -22.65 3.18
N VAL A 380 -18.38 -22.64 2.66
CA VAL A 380 -19.00 -23.85 2.10
C VAL A 380 -18.48 -23.98 0.69
N TYR A 381 -18.15 -25.20 0.27
CA TYR A 381 -17.76 -25.45 -1.10
C TYR A 381 -18.47 -26.68 -1.65
N ALA A 382 -18.64 -26.67 -2.97
CA ALA A 382 -19.14 -27.79 -3.73
C ALA A 382 -18.22 -28.03 -4.92
N ARG A 383 -18.07 -29.29 -5.32
CA ARG A 383 -17.38 -29.66 -6.55
C ARG A 383 -18.07 -30.79 -7.29
N ALA A 384 -17.99 -30.73 -8.61
CA ALA A 384 -18.33 -31.81 -9.51
C ALA A 384 -17.11 -32.11 -10.38
N LEU A 385 -16.76 -33.38 -10.48
CA LEU A 385 -15.63 -33.89 -11.23
C LEU A 385 -16.14 -34.95 -12.21
N PHE A 386 -15.82 -34.79 -13.49
CA PHE A 386 -16.10 -35.78 -14.52
C PHE A 386 -14.78 -36.29 -15.06
N GLY A 387 -14.59 -37.60 -15.05
CA GLY A 387 -13.37 -38.24 -15.53
C GLY A 387 -13.68 -39.35 -16.54
N ALA A 388 -12.75 -39.61 -17.44
CA ALA A 388 -12.82 -40.76 -18.34
C ALA A 388 -11.44 -41.24 -18.76
N SER A 389 -11.32 -42.54 -19.00
CA SER A 389 -10.14 -43.12 -19.66
C SER A 389 -10.25 -42.89 -21.17
N GLY A 390 -9.16 -42.44 -21.78
CA GLY A 390 -9.10 -42.04 -23.18
C GLY A 390 -9.08 -40.52 -23.38
N ARG A 391 -8.72 -40.09 -24.60
CA ARG A 391 -8.73 -38.66 -24.99
C ARG A 391 -10.09 -38.17 -25.49
N ASN A 392 -10.94 -39.09 -25.95
CA ASN A 392 -12.16 -38.77 -26.70
C ASN A 392 -13.44 -39.11 -25.94
N ASP A 393 -13.32 -39.85 -24.84
CA ASP A 393 -14.43 -40.27 -23.98
C ASP A 393 -14.54 -39.32 -22.80
N TYR A 394 -15.73 -38.89 -22.41
CA TYR A 394 -15.94 -37.93 -21.34
C TYR A 394 -17.03 -38.43 -20.36
N ALA A 395 -16.89 -38.12 -19.07
CA ALA A 395 -17.89 -38.42 -18.04
C ALA A 395 -18.26 -39.90 -17.83
N GLN A 396 -17.30 -40.81 -18.06
CA GLN A 396 -17.41 -42.22 -17.66
C GLN A 396 -17.49 -42.38 -16.12
N THR A 397 -16.84 -41.46 -15.40
CA THR A 397 -16.90 -41.33 -13.95
C THR A 397 -17.41 -39.95 -13.57
N MET A 398 -18.16 -39.89 -12.48
CA MET A 398 -18.66 -38.65 -11.89
C MET A 398 -18.40 -38.66 -10.39
N GLY A 399 -17.59 -37.74 -9.91
CA GLY A 399 -17.43 -37.40 -8.50
C GLY A 399 -18.21 -36.12 -8.18
N THR A 400 -18.92 -36.09 -7.08
CA THR A 400 -19.52 -34.87 -6.55
C THR A 400 -19.23 -34.79 -5.08
N GLY A 401 -18.95 -33.60 -4.57
CA GLY A 401 -18.94 -33.45 -3.13
C GLY A 401 -19.24 -32.04 -2.67
N VAL A 402 -19.69 -31.98 -1.43
CA VAL A 402 -20.11 -30.77 -0.75
C VAL A 402 -19.47 -30.80 0.62
N GLY A 403 -18.91 -29.67 1.04
CA GLY A 403 -18.09 -29.62 2.22
C GLY A 403 -17.84 -28.23 2.75
N LEU A 404 -16.94 -28.19 3.72
CA LEU A 404 -16.43 -26.98 4.34
C LEU A 404 -14.95 -26.83 4.00
N ARG A 405 -14.53 -25.59 3.74
CA ARG A 405 -13.15 -25.20 3.53
C ARG A 405 -12.77 -24.16 4.57
N TYR A 406 -11.61 -24.34 5.20
CA TYR A 406 -11.10 -23.43 6.22
C TYR A 406 -9.65 -23.04 5.93
N LYS A 407 -9.39 -21.73 5.89
CA LYS A 407 -8.05 -21.13 5.83
C LYS A 407 -7.74 -20.47 7.19
N PRO A 408 -6.98 -21.13 8.09
CA PRO A 408 -6.76 -20.67 9.45
C PRO A 408 -5.79 -19.49 9.59
N PHE A 409 -4.83 -19.36 8.67
CA PHE A 409 -3.70 -18.44 8.82
C PHE A 409 -3.75 -17.32 7.78
N SER A 410 -3.34 -16.12 8.20
CA SER A 410 -3.29 -14.94 7.33
C SER A 410 -2.06 -14.95 6.41
N SER A 411 -0.95 -15.53 6.88
CA SER A 411 0.36 -15.53 6.22
C SER A 411 0.68 -16.80 5.42
N SER A 412 -0.20 -17.80 5.43
CA SER A 412 -0.01 -19.08 4.72
C SER A 412 -1.29 -19.47 4.00
N ASP A 413 -1.14 -20.07 2.82
CA ASP A 413 -2.25 -20.57 2.00
C ASP A 413 -2.63 -22.03 2.32
N LEU A 414 -2.52 -22.42 3.59
CA LEU A 414 -3.03 -23.70 4.07
C LEU A 414 -4.56 -23.69 4.02
N ASN A 415 -5.15 -24.62 3.27
CA ASN A 415 -6.58 -24.85 3.22
C ASN A 415 -6.88 -26.26 3.75
N LEU A 416 -7.85 -26.34 4.66
CA LEU A 416 -8.34 -27.58 5.23
C LEU A 416 -9.76 -27.81 4.74
N TYR A 417 -10.04 -29.03 4.29
CA TYR A 417 -11.30 -29.40 3.68
C TYR A 417 -11.90 -30.61 4.39
N THR A 418 -13.22 -30.58 4.54
CA THR A 418 -14.04 -31.72 4.98
C THR A 418 -15.21 -31.82 4.03
N GLU A 419 -15.33 -32.94 3.32
CA GLU A 419 -16.26 -33.09 2.21
C GLU A 419 -17.00 -34.42 2.27
N LEU A 420 -18.31 -34.38 2.09
CA LEU A 420 -19.09 -35.56 1.76
C LEU A 420 -18.92 -35.81 0.27
N TYR A 421 -18.14 -36.82 -0.07
CA TYR A 421 -17.78 -37.15 -1.43
C TYR A 421 -18.57 -38.37 -1.92
N HIS A 422 -19.22 -38.22 -3.06
CA HIS A 422 -19.98 -39.25 -3.74
C HIS A 422 -19.37 -39.51 -5.10
N GLN A 423 -19.13 -40.76 -5.45
CA GLN A 423 -18.57 -41.14 -6.74
C GLN A 423 -19.45 -42.17 -7.43
N ARG A 424 -19.55 -42.06 -8.75
CA ARG A 424 -20.23 -43.00 -9.64
C ARG A 424 -19.34 -43.35 -10.81
N ARG A 425 -19.45 -44.59 -11.28
CA ARG A 425 -18.81 -45.07 -12.51
C ARG A 425 -19.84 -45.86 -13.33
N ILE A 426 -19.95 -45.53 -14.61
CA ILE A 426 -20.77 -46.30 -15.55
C ILE A 426 -20.00 -47.57 -15.92
N ASP A 427 -20.68 -48.70 -15.92
CA ASP A 427 -20.09 -49.97 -16.36
C ASP A 427 -19.75 -49.93 -17.86
N ASP A 428 -18.64 -50.56 -18.25
CA ASP A 428 -18.14 -50.50 -19.64
C ASP A 428 -19.12 -51.11 -20.67
N ALA A 429 -20.06 -51.98 -20.24
CA ALA A 429 -21.10 -52.55 -21.09
C ALA A 429 -22.21 -51.55 -21.48
N HIS A 430 -22.37 -50.47 -20.72
CA HIS A 430 -23.45 -49.49 -20.89
C HIS A 430 -22.93 -48.09 -21.24
N TYR A 431 -21.61 -47.87 -21.22
CA TYR A 431 -21.03 -46.59 -21.58
C TYR A 431 -20.92 -46.43 -23.10
N GLY A 432 -21.79 -45.57 -23.67
CA GLY A 432 -21.85 -45.30 -25.11
C GLY A 432 -20.87 -44.25 -25.65
N GLY A 433 -20.00 -43.67 -24.79
CA GLY A 433 -19.08 -42.61 -25.18
C GLY A 433 -19.75 -41.24 -25.32
N LEU A 434 -19.17 -40.20 -24.70
CA LEU A 434 -19.58 -38.81 -24.90
C LEU A 434 -18.41 -37.98 -25.37
N SER A 435 -18.65 -37.08 -26.33
CA SER A 435 -17.69 -36.03 -26.68
C SER A 435 -17.88 -34.77 -25.81
N LEU A 436 -16.85 -33.92 -25.73
CA LEU A 436 -16.88 -32.66 -24.96
C LEU A 436 -18.08 -31.76 -25.34
N GLY A 437 -18.41 -31.65 -26.63
CA GLY A 437 -19.55 -30.86 -27.10
C GLY A 437 -20.91 -31.47 -26.76
N GLN A 438 -20.98 -32.77 -26.51
CA GLN A 438 -22.21 -33.45 -26.07
C GLN A 438 -22.41 -33.36 -24.55
N LEU A 439 -21.33 -33.15 -23.77
CA LEU A 439 -21.41 -32.93 -22.32
C LEU A 439 -22.26 -31.70 -21.96
N ILE A 440 -22.20 -30.66 -22.80
CA ILE A 440 -22.96 -29.41 -22.64
C ILE A 440 -24.34 -29.46 -23.31
N SER A 441 -24.68 -30.53 -24.02
CA SER A 441 -25.99 -30.69 -24.65
C SER A 441 -27.01 -31.18 -23.62
N PRO A 442 -28.14 -30.48 -23.38
CA PRO A 442 -29.12 -30.86 -22.37
C PRO A 442 -29.71 -32.27 -22.57
N SER A 443 -29.90 -32.72 -23.82
CA SER A 443 -30.43 -34.05 -24.12
C SER A 443 -29.41 -35.15 -23.83
N LYS A 444 -28.18 -35.01 -24.32
CA LYS A 444 -27.11 -36.02 -24.14
C LYS A 444 -26.55 -36.05 -22.72
N GLY A 445 -26.47 -34.90 -22.05
CA GLY A 445 -26.17 -34.83 -20.63
C GLY A 445 -27.27 -35.46 -19.77
N GLY A 446 -28.54 -35.29 -20.16
CA GLY A 446 -29.68 -35.94 -19.52
C GLY A 446 -29.66 -37.47 -19.64
N ASP A 447 -29.40 -37.98 -20.85
CA ASP A 447 -29.27 -39.42 -21.12
C ASP A 447 -28.11 -40.03 -20.31
N ASN A 448 -26.91 -39.44 -20.34
CA ASN A 448 -25.77 -39.93 -19.57
C ASN A 448 -26.01 -39.87 -18.06
N TYR A 449 -26.73 -38.85 -17.60
CA TYR A 449 -27.09 -38.73 -16.20
C TYR A 449 -28.16 -39.77 -15.79
N ALA A 450 -29.04 -40.17 -16.70
CA ALA A 450 -29.94 -41.30 -16.49
C ALA A 450 -29.16 -42.62 -16.40
N ASP A 451 -28.16 -42.83 -17.25
CA ASP A 451 -27.26 -43.99 -17.19
C ASP A 451 -26.45 -44.01 -15.88
N LEU A 452 -25.92 -42.87 -15.44
CA LEU A 452 -25.29 -42.69 -14.14
C LEU A 452 -26.23 -42.91 -12.95
N ARG A 453 -27.56 -42.90 -13.14
CA ARG A 453 -28.53 -43.23 -12.09
C ARG A 453 -28.96 -44.70 -12.12
N GLY A 454 -29.06 -45.30 -13.31
CA GLY A 454 -29.61 -46.64 -13.51
C GLY A 454 -28.58 -47.76 -13.61
N HIS A 455 -27.36 -47.45 -14.06
CA HIS A 455 -26.36 -48.44 -14.51
C HIS A 455 -24.94 -48.13 -14.01
N ALA A 456 -24.82 -47.43 -12.88
CA ALA A 456 -23.54 -47.05 -12.30
C ALA A 456 -23.38 -47.62 -10.88
N GLU A 457 -22.22 -48.19 -10.60
CA GLU A 457 -21.78 -48.44 -9.24
C GLU A 457 -21.51 -47.11 -8.53
N SER A 458 -21.91 -47.02 -7.26
CA SER A 458 -21.76 -45.78 -6.49
C SER A 458 -21.14 -46.00 -5.13
N SER A 459 -20.27 -45.09 -4.71
CA SER A 459 -19.69 -45.06 -3.38
C SER A 459 -19.85 -43.69 -2.75
N ASN A 460 -19.99 -43.69 -1.43
CA ASN A 460 -19.94 -42.48 -0.61
C ASN A 460 -18.68 -42.56 0.23
N ASP A 461 -18.11 -41.43 0.59
CA ASP A 461 -17.04 -41.32 1.58
C ASP A 461 -17.03 -39.95 2.23
N LEU A 462 -16.45 -39.86 3.42
CA LEU A 462 -16.01 -38.60 3.99
C LEU A 462 -14.54 -38.40 3.58
N LEU A 463 -14.29 -37.31 2.86
CA LEU A 463 -12.97 -36.91 2.41
C LEU A 463 -12.43 -35.80 3.32
N LEU A 464 -11.25 -36.04 3.88
CA LEU A 464 -10.44 -35.01 4.53
C LEU A 464 -9.31 -34.63 3.59
N ARG A 465 -9.17 -33.35 3.27
CA ARG A 465 -8.13 -32.86 2.36
C ARG A 465 -7.43 -31.65 2.95
N ALA A 466 -6.13 -31.53 2.69
CA ALA A 466 -5.34 -30.37 3.05
C ALA A 466 -4.50 -29.95 1.83
N THR A 467 -4.56 -28.67 1.48
CA THR A 467 -3.72 -28.10 0.41
C THR A 467 -2.90 -26.93 0.94
N ASN A 468 -1.72 -26.73 0.38
CA ASN A 468 -0.87 -25.60 0.73
C ASN A 468 -0.06 -25.15 -0.49
N SER A 469 0.14 -23.84 -0.62
CA SER A 469 1.05 -23.24 -1.59
C SER A 469 2.17 -22.52 -0.84
N LEU A 470 3.42 -22.83 -1.22
CA LEU A 470 4.62 -22.29 -0.59
C LEU A 470 5.54 -21.70 -1.67
N LEU A 471 6.45 -20.80 -1.27
CA LEU A 471 7.49 -20.20 -2.13
C LEU A 471 6.99 -19.22 -3.21
N ASP A 472 5.69 -18.92 -3.25
CA ASP A 472 5.03 -17.99 -4.16
C ASP A 472 4.84 -16.58 -3.58
N GLN A 473 5.52 -16.27 -2.47
CA GLN A 473 5.40 -14.97 -1.80
C GLN A 473 6.35 -13.91 -2.38
N GLY A 474 5.97 -12.63 -2.20
CA GLY A 474 6.78 -11.48 -2.56
C GLY A 474 7.11 -11.45 -4.06
N LYS A 475 8.41 -11.43 -4.38
CA LYS A 475 8.89 -11.34 -5.78
C LYS A 475 8.61 -12.57 -6.64
N TRP A 476 8.11 -13.67 -6.06
CA TRP A 476 7.83 -14.93 -6.77
C TRP A 476 6.34 -15.15 -7.06
N ARG A 477 5.50 -14.18 -6.68
CA ARG A 477 4.04 -14.25 -6.85
C ARG A 477 3.63 -14.41 -8.31
N SER A 478 2.55 -15.16 -8.51
CA SER A 478 1.94 -15.43 -9.82
C SER A 478 0.86 -14.40 -10.24
N ASP A 479 0.66 -13.37 -9.43
CA ASP A 479 -0.30 -12.29 -9.69
C ASP A 479 0.19 -11.33 -10.77
N TRP A 480 -0.77 -10.69 -11.44
CA TRP A 480 -0.50 -9.58 -12.36
C TRP A 480 0.31 -8.47 -11.67
N ARG A 481 1.32 -7.95 -12.38
CA ARG A 481 2.19 -6.86 -11.91
C ARG A 481 1.99 -5.66 -12.80
N ALA A 482 1.52 -4.54 -12.25
CA ALA A 482 1.20 -3.36 -13.07
C ALA A 482 2.43 -2.80 -13.80
N GLU A 483 3.55 -2.63 -13.09
CA GLU A 483 4.77 -1.98 -13.60
C GLU A 483 5.76 -2.91 -14.32
N GLU A 484 5.78 -4.20 -13.97
CA GLU A 484 6.82 -5.12 -14.45
C GLU A 484 6.40 -5.76 -15.76
N ASP A 485 7.21 -5.66 -16.82
CA ASP A 485 6.92 -6.34 -18.09
C ASP A 485 7.25 -7.83 -18.07
N GLU A 486 8.12 -8.25 -17.15
CA GLU A 486 8.51 -9.64 -16.94
C GLU A 486 8.90 -9.92 -15.49
N TRP A 487 8.75 -11.16 -15.03
CA TRP A 487 9.14 -11.57 -13.68
C TRP A 487 9.36 -13.08 -13.55
N ASP A 488 10.14 -13.48 -12.55
CA ASP A 488 10.27 -14.89 -12.19
C ASP A 488 9.12 -15.37 -11.28
N GLU A 489 8.69 -16.62 -11.49
CA GLU A 489 7.70 -17.30 -10.65
C GLU A 489 8.24 -18.63 -10.14
N ARG A 490 7.90 -18.97 -8.89
CA ARG A 490 8.09 -20.32 -8.36
C ARG A 490 7.06 -20.62 -7.30
N PHE A 491 6.69 -21.88 -7.18
CA PHE A 491 5.85 -22.35 -6.09
C PHE A 491 6.08 -23.83 -5.81
N LEU A 492 5.73 -24.24 -4.60
CA LEU A 492 5.62 -25.62 -4.17
C LEU A 492 4.17 -25.84 -3.73
N TYR A 493 3.42 -26.58 -4.54
CA TYR A 493 2.06 -26.98 -4.26
C TYR A 493 2.05 -28.34 -3.56
N LEU A 494 1.35 -28.43 -2.43
CA LEU A 494 1.17 -29.65 -1.65
C LEU A 494 -0.32 -29.94 -1.52
N ASP A 495 -0.71 -31.20 -1.69
CA ASP A 495 -2.10 -31.66 -1.60
C ASP A 495 -2.12 -33.06 -1.02
N ALA A 496 -2.83 -33.22 0.10
CA ALA A 496 -3.01 -34.48 0.78
C ALA A 496 -4.50 -34.74 0.94
N ALA A 497 -4.96 -35.95 0.60
CA ALA A 497 -6.36 -36.33 0.71
C ALA A 497 -6.49 -37.73 1.32
N TRP A 498 -7.52 -37.91 2.15
CA TRP A 498 -7.83 -39.16 2.82
C TRP A 498 -9.32 -39.46 2.73
N TRP A 499 -9.64 -40.59 2.11
CA TRP A 499 -10.97 -41.17 2.06
C TRP A 499 -11.14 -42.09 3.27
N THR A 500 -11.93 -41.65 4.24
CA THR A 500 -11.98 -42.29 5.58
C THR A 500 -12.56 -43.70 5.57
N ARG A 501 -13.52 -43.98 4.67
CA ARG A 501 -14.18 -45.29 4.56
C ARG A 501 -13.41 -46.25 3.66
N ALA A 502 -12.93 -45.77 2.52
CA ALA A 502 -12.08 -46.57 1.63
C ALA A 502 -10.71 -46.86 2.27
N GLY A 503 -10.22 -45.98 3.14
CA GLY A 503 -8.85 -46.05 3.68
C GLY A 503 -7.79 -45.56 2.69
N ASP A 504 -8.21 -45.04 1.54
CA ASP A 504 -7.31 -44.57 0.48
C ASP A 504 -6.69 -43.22 0.86
N HIS A 505 -5.39 -43.11 0.58
CA HIS A 505 -4.62 -41.88 0.76
C HIS A 505 -4.07 -41.40 -0.58
N GLN A 506 -4.10 -40.09 -0.80
CA GLN A 506 -3.43 -39.44 -1.92
C GLN A 506 -2.51 -38.34 -1.40
N TRP A 507 -1.33 -38.25 -2.01
CA TRP A 507 -0.38 -37.18 -1.80
C TRP A 507 0.12 -36.68 -3.14
N LEU A 508 0.16 -35.36 -3.32
CA LEU A 508 0.75 -34.69 -4.46
C LEU A 508 1.63 -33.56 -3.95
N SER A 509 2.86 -33.53 -4.43
CA SER A 509 3.78 -32.41 -4.22
C SER A 509 4.38 -32.00 -5.56
N ARG A 510 4.19 -30.74 -5.94
CA ARG A 510 4.65 -30.21 -7.22
C ARG A 510 5.43 -28.92 -7.00
N TYR A 511 6.70 -28.94 -7.39
CA TYR A 511 7.54 -27.77 -7.46
C TYR A 511 7.58 -27.26 -8.90
N GLN A 512 7.34 -25.98 -9.11
CA GLN A 512 7.38 -25.34 -10.42
C GLN A 512 8.22 -24.06 -10.36
N ARG A 513 8.99 -23.81 -11.43
CA ARG A 513 9.73 -22.55 -11.60
C ARG A 513 9.73 -22.13 -13.07
N GLY A 514 9.42 -20.85 -13.31
CA GLY A 514 9.36 -20.29 -14.65
C GLY A 514 9.68 -18.80 -14.66
N HIS A 515 9.66 -18.23 -15.86
CA HIS A 515 9.81 -16.81 -16.10
C HIS A 515 8.63 -16.34 -16.95
N THR A 516 7.95 -15.29 -16.51
CA THR A 516 6.70 -14.79 -17.07
C THR A 516 6.96 -13.51 -17.83
N TRP A 517 6.47 -13.43 -19.07
CA TRP A 517 6.47 -12.22 -19.88
C TRP A 517 5.04 -11.72 -20.10
N LYS A 518 4.84 -10.41 -19.99
CA LYS A 518 3.63 -9.78 -20.52
C LYS A 518 3.64 -9.82 -22.04
N LEU A 519 2.50 -10.17 -22.61
CA LEU A 519 2.31 -10.10 -24.05
C LEU A 519 1.88 -8.68 -24.43
N SER A 520 2.45 -8.17 -25.53
CA SER A 520 2.15 -6.82 -26.03
C SER A 520 0.67 -6.69 -26.41
N GLY A 521 0.00 -5.65 -25.93
CA GLY A 521 -1.41 -5.38 -26.21
C GLY A 521 -2.07 -4.58 -25.09
N SER A 522 -3.33 -4.19 -25.30
CA SER A 522 -4.16 -3.50 -24.30
C SER A 522 -4.81 -4.43 -23.29
N VAL A 523 -4.58 -5.74 -23.41
CA VAL A 523 -5.22 -6.79 -22.61
C VAL A 523 -4.20 -7.37 -21.63
N PRO A 524 -4.56 -7.58 -20.36
CA PRO A 524 -3.64 -8.12 -19.35
C PRO A 524 -3.44 -9.63 -19.56
N GLN A 525 -2.42 -9.98 -20.33
CA GLN A 525 -2.09 -11.37 -20.64
C GLN A 525 -0.59 -11.62 -20.52
N THR A 526 -0.24 -12.85 -20.12
CA THR A 526 1.15 -13.28 -19.97
C THR A 526 1.39 -14.64 -20.60
N LEU A 527 2.67 -14.90 -20.87
CA LEU A 527 3.19 -16.18 -21.30
C LEU A 527 4.37 -16.57 -20.40
N MET A 528 4.35 -17.79 -19.90
CA MET A 528 5.38 -18.31 -18.99
C MET A 528 5.79 -19.72 -19.40
N PRO A 529 7.00 -19.93 -19.96
CA PRO A 529 7.64 -21.23 -19.94
C PRO A 529 8.14 -21.55 -18.54
N TYR A 530 8.09 -22.83 -18.18
CA TYR A 530 8.51 -23.30 -16.88
C TYR A 530 9.01 -24.73 -16.93
N GLY A 531 9.80 -25.09 -15.93
CA GLY A 531 10.09 -26.47 -15.57
C GLY A 531 9.36 -26.85 -14.29
N PHE A 532 9.10 -28.13 -14.11
CA PHE A 532 8.49 -28.62 -12.88
C PHE A 532 9.04 -29.99 -12.48
N LEU A 533 8.92 -30.30 -11.19
CA LEU A 533 9.11 -31.62 -10.60
C LEU A 533 7.87 -31.96 -9.80
N GLU A 534 7.27 -33.11 -10.07
CA GLU A 534 6.04 -33.57 -9.43
C GLU A 534 6.24 -34.96 -8.86
N PHE A 535 5.86 -35.12 -7.61
CA PHE A 535 5.79 -36.40 -6.93
C PHE A 535 4.33 -36.65 -6.53
N SER A 536 3.80 -37.77 -7.00
CA SER A 536 2.45 -38.23 -6.72
C SER A 536 2.51 -39.59 -6.03
N ASN A 537 1.66 -39.79 -5.05
CA ASN A 537 1.47 -41.08 -4.42
C ASN A 537 -0.01 -41.33 -4.15
N GLN A 538 -0.43 -42.57 -4.36
CA GLN A 538 -1.75 -43.07 -4.03
C GLN A 538 -1.60 -44.44 -3.37
N GLN A 539 -2.40 -44.70 -2.35
CA GLN A 539 -2.43 -45.99 -1.67
C GLN A 539 -3.82 -46.64 -1.74
N PRO A 540 -4.26 -47.06 -2.94
CA PRO A 540 -5.51 -47.81 -3.07
C PRO A 540 -5.37 -49.23 -2.51
N ASP A 541 -6.34 -49.69 -1.71
CA ASP A 541 -6.39 -51.06 -1.15
C ASP A 541 -5.09 -51.50 -0.45
N ASN A 542 -4.43 -50.59 0.28
CA ASN A 542 -3.11 -50.80 0.89
C ASN A 542 -1.94 -51.10 -0.07
N GLN A 543 -2.10 -50.89 -1.38
CA GLN A 543 -0.99 -50.96 -2.34
C GLN A 543 -0.39 -49.58 -2.56
N TRP A 544 0.82 -49.36 -2.07
CA TRP A 544 1.55 -48.10 -2.30
C TRP A 544 1.93 -47.95 -3.78
N ARG A 545 1.48 -46.86 -4.40
CA ARG A 545 1.80 -46.52 -5.78
C ARG A 545 2.30 -45.09 -5.88
N GLN A 546 3.49 -44.92 -6.40
CA GLN A 546 4.15 -43.62 -6.52
C GLN A 546 4.54 -43.32 -7.96
N ASP A 547 4.68 -42.05 -8.28
CA ASP A 547 5.26 -41.55 -9.53
C ASP A 547 6.04 -40.27 -9.25
N LEU A 548 7.24 -40.23 -9.80
CA LEU A 548 8.08 -39.05 -9.85
C LEU A 548 8.22 -38.65 -11.31
N ARG A 549 7.83 -37.43 -11.65
CA ARG A 549 7.91 -36.90 -13.02
C ARG A 549 8.47 -35.49 -13.06
N THR A 550 9.05 -35.17 -14.20
CA THR A 550 9.56 -33.84 -14.52
C THR A 550 9.08 -33.43 -15.89
N GLY A 551 9.23 -32.16 -16.23
CA GLY A 551 8.81 -31.70 -17.54
C GLY A 551 9.08 -30.23 -17.80
N LEU A 552 8.74 -29.85 -19.01
CA LEU A 552 8.72 -28.47 -19.47
C LEU A 552 7.30 -28.12 -19.90
N GLY A 553 6.86 -26.93 -19.54
CA GLY A 553 5.54 -26.44 -19.89
C GLY A 553 5.55 -25.01 -20.35
N LEU A 554 4.46 -24.62 -21.00
CA LEU A 554 4.14 -23.26 -21.39
C LEU A 554 2.75 -22.95 -20.84
N ARG A 555 2.62 -21.85 -20.11
CA ARG A 555 1.35 -21.33 -19.60
C ARG A 555 1.07 -19.98 -20.23
N TRP A 556 -0.09 -19.86 -20.86
CA TRP A 556 -0.70 -18.57 -21.18
C TRP A 556 -1.75 -18.24 -20.12
N GLN A 557 -1.79 -17.00 -19.65
CA GLN A 557 -2.75 -16.54 -18.65
C GLN A 557 -3.32 -15.19 -19.05
N TRP A 558 -4.63 -15.04 -18.89
CA TRP A 558 -5.38 -13.83 -19.16
C TRP A 558 -6.21 -13.46 -17.93
N TRP A 559 -6.15 -12.19 -17.52
CA TRP A 559 -6.95 -11.65 -16.42
C TRP A 559 -8.07 -10.75 -16.96
N PHE A 560 -9.22 -10.71 -16.31
CA PHE A 560 -10.35 -9.91 -16.78
C PHE A 560 -11.32 -9.56 -15.63
N ASP A 561 -12.39 -8.84 -15.95
CA ASP A 561 -13.44 -8.43 -15.01
C ASP A 561 -12.92 -7.58 -13.84
N ASP A 562 -12.14 -6.54 -14.16
CA ASP A 562 -11.75 -5.52 -13.21
C ASP A 562 -12.74 -4.34 -13.22
N ASP A 563 -12.81 -3.60 -12.12
CA ASP A 563 -13.64 -2.40 -12.04
C ASP A 563 -12.94 -1.29 -11.25
N ARG A 564 -13.61 -0.14 -11.05
CA ARG A 564 -13.06 1.01 -10.33
C ARG A 564 -12.39 0.66 -8.99
N TYR A 565 -12.91 -0.31 -8.25
CA TYR A 565 -12.49 -0.64 -6.89
C TYR A 565 -11.83 -2.01 -6.77
N ASN A 566 -12.06 -2.92 -7.71
CA ASN A 566 -11.61 -4.29 -7.67
C ASN A 566 -10.57 -4.53 -8.76
N ALA A 567 -9.54 -5.29 -8.42
CA ALA A 567 -8.63 -5.85 -9.42
C ALA A 567 -9.34 -6.95 -10.21
N TYR A 568 -8.62 -7.58 -11.13
CA TYR A 568 -9.17 -8.65 -11.97
C TYR A 568 -9.81 -9.75 -11.13
N ARG A 569 -11.13 -9.91 -11.26
CA ARG A 569 -11.87 -10.98 -10.59
C ARG A 569 -11.80 -12.28 -11.36
N GLY A 570 -11.65 -12.21 -12.68
CA GLY A 570 -11.58 -13.36 -13.55
C GLY A 570 -10.17 -13.67 -14.00
N SER A 571 -9.86 -14.96 -14.16
CA SER A 571 -8.66 -15.38 -14.88
C SER A 571 -8.89 -16.65 -15.69
N LEU A 572 -8.30 -16.70 -16.89
CA LEU A 572 -8.23 -17.87 -17.74
C LEU A 572 -6.76 -18.28 -17.89
N LYS A 573 -6.44 -19.51 -17.50
CA LYS A 573 -5.11 -20.12 -17.65
C LYS A 573 -5.20 -21.27 -18.63
N VAL A 574 -4.33 -21.28 -19.62
CA VAL A 574 -4.16 -22.41 -20.54
C VAL A 574 -2.72 -22.86 -20.46
N ARG A 575 -2.50 -24.16 -20.26
CA ARG A 575 -1.18 -24.75 -20.14
C ARG A 575 -1.01 -25.96 -21.05
N ALA A 576 0.19 -26.10 -21.58
CA ALA A 576 0.66 -27.29 -22.27
C ALA A 576 1.97 -27.73 -21.62
N GLU A 577 2.07 -28.99 -21.23
CA GLU A 577 3.22 -29.57 -20.53
C GLU A 577 3.66 -30.84 -21.21
N TYR A 578 4.95 -30.98 -21.50
CA TYR A 578 5.53 -32.29 -21.78
C TYR A 578 5.99 -32.90 -20.46
N GLN A 579 5.44 -34.06 -20.12
CA GLN A 579 5.73 -34.78 -18.87
C GLN A 579 6.54 -36.03 -19.18
N GLN A 580 7.62 -36.20 -18.42
CA GLN A 580 8.51 -37.35 -18.45
C GLN A 580 8.57 -38.00 -17.07
N SER A 581 8.19 -39.27 -17.00
CA SER A 581 8.38 -40.11 -15.83
C SER A 581 9.86 -40.34 -15.56
N LEU A 582 10.26 -40.11 -14.31
CA LEU A 582 11.58 -40.43 -13.77
C LEU A 582 11.58 -41.77 -13.02
N GLY A 583 10.41 -42.23 -12.58
CA GLY A 583 10.24 -43.54 -11.96
C GLY A 583 8.93 -43.67 -11.20
N GLY A 584 8.55 -44.92 -10.90
CA GLY A 584 7.34 -45.22 -10.14
C GLY A 584 6.40 -46.17 -10.87
N ASN A 585 5.38 -46.63 -10.16
CA ASN A 585 4.39 -47.60 -10.65
C ASN A 585 2.98 -47.02 -10.74
N LEU A 586 2.75 -45.77 -10.31
CA LEU A 586 1.41 -45.17 -10.31
C LEU A 586 0.89 -44.90 -11.73
N TYR A 587 1.75 -44.39 -12.61
CA TYR A 587 1.41 -44.12 -14.02
C TYR A 587 2.24 -44.95 -14.99
N GLU A 588 2.88 -46.02 -14.50
CA GLU A 588 3.59 -47.02 -15.30
C GLU A 588 4.59 -46.43 -16.31
N HIS A 589 5.32 -45.39 -15.89
CA HIS A 589 6.32 -44.68 -16.71
C HIS A 589 5.79 -44.01 -17.98
N ALA A 590 4.48 -43.73 -18.05
CA ALA A 590 3.88 -43.06 -19.17
C ALA A 590 4.37 -41.60 -19.31
N ASN A 591 4.82 -41.27 -20.51
CA ASN A 591 5.27 -39.93 -20.91
C ASN A 591 4.26 -39.33 -21.88
N GLY A 592 4.19 -38.00 -21.95
CA GLY A 592 3.45 -37.34 -23.02
C GLY A 592 3.05 -35.92 -22.71
N VAL A 593 2.13 -35.40 -23.53
CA VAL A 593 1.67 -34.02 -23.43
C VAL A 593 0.41 -33.95 -22.57
N LEU A 594 0.45 -33.10 -21.55
CA LEU A 594 -0.72 -32.65 -20.79
C LEU A 594 -1.18 -31.30 -21.34
N LEU A 595 -2.49 -31.17 -21.53
CA LEU A 595 -3.14 -29.89 -21.81
C LEU A 595 -4.09 -29.56 -20.65
N GLY A 596 -4.11 -28.32 -20.22
CA GLY A 596 -4.99 -27.86 -19.16
C GLY A 596 -5.57 -26.49 -19.48
N ALA A 597 -6.85 -26.29 -19.18
CA ALA A 597 -7.51 -25.00 -19.16
C ALA A 597 -8.18 -24.81 -17.79
N GLU A 598 -8.05 -23.63 -17.18
CA GLU A 598 -8.66 -23.27 -15.90
C GLU A 598 -9.23 -21.86 -16.02
N LEU A 599 -10.52 -21.73 -15.77
CA LEU A 599 -11.26 -20.48 -15.70
C LEU A 599 -11.70 -20.27 -14.24
N THR A 600 -11.33 -19.14 -13.65
CA THR A 600 -11.80 -18.71 -12.34
C THR A 600 -12.56 -17.40 -12.52
N ILE A 601 -13.73 -17.29 -11.88
CA ILE A 601 -14.55 -16.07 -11.84
C ILE A 601 -15.03 -15.78 -10.43
#